data_AF-A0AAD5A737-F1
#
_entry.id   AF-A0AAD5A737-F1
#
_cell.length_a   1.000
_cell.length_b   1.000
_cell.length_c   1.000
_cell.angle_alpha   90.00
_cell.angle_beta   90.00
_cell.angle_gamma   90.00
#
_symmetry.space_group_name_H-M   'P 1'
#
loop_
_entity.id
_entity.type
_entity.pdbx_description
1 polymer ?
#
loop_
_entity_poly.entity_id
_entity_poly.type
_entity_poly.pdbx_seq_one_letter_code
_entity_poly.pdbx_strand_id
1 'polypeptide(L)'
;MDAEFPDTERNTKQQQPDENPQPKTSDFYRVGENLPKRFNNPDWFKGYSKKTHVLYQTTNQMYGSKKPTVHEMPTGFYGRKCKFSSHRLKTGMFRDNRFNTELERSPITGPESINVVQDRINFHRSIINQKDQ
;
A
#
# COMPACT_ATOMS: atom_id res chain seq x y z
N MET A 1 -39.83 -8.29 -32.17
CA MET A 1 -39.46 -6.85 -32.14
C MET A 1 -38.20 -6.79 -31.31
N ASP A 2 -37.10 -7.21 -31.92
CA ASP A 2 -35.83 -7.42 -31.23
C ASP A 2 -34.97 -6.19 -31.51
N ALA A 3 -34.75 -5.38 -30.48
CA ALA A 3 -33.91 -4.19 -30.57
C ALA A 3 -32.45 -4.59 -30.36
N GLU A 4 -31.70 -4.66 -31.46
CA GLU A 4 -30.25 -4.82 -31.47
C GLU A 4 -29.59 -3.57 -30.86
N PHE A 5 -28.79 -3.76 -29.82
CA PHE A 5 -27.92 -2.72 -29.26
C PHE A 5 -26.63 -2.65 -30.07
N PRO A 6 -26.20 -1.49 -30.61
CA PRO A 6 -24.93 -1.40 -31.31
C PRO A 6 -23.77 -1.44 -30.32
N ASP A 7 -22.85 -2.38 -30.55
CA ASP A 7 -21.63 -2.55 -29.80
C ASP A 7 -20.80 -1.27 -29.79
N THR A 8 -20.54 -0.76 -28.59
CA THR A 8 -19.59 0.34 -28.39
C THR A 8 -18.18 -0.20 -28.65
N GLU A 9 -17.70 -0.02 -29.88
CA GLU A 9 -16.31 -0.23 -30.25
C GLU A 9 -15.40 0.63 -29.36
N ARG A 10 -14.76 0.00 -28.37
CA ARG A 10 -13.66 0.58 -27.63
C ARG A 10 -12.48 0.70 -28.60
N ASN A 11 -12.33 1.91 -29.13
CA ASN A 11 -11.18 2.38 -29.90
C ASN A 11 -9.87 2.03 -29.18
N THR A 12 -9.34 0.86 -29.51
CA THR A 12 -7.99 0.47 -29.14
C THR A 12 -7.12 1.17 -30.15
N LYS A 13 -6.63 2.37 -29.82
CA LYS A 13 -5.57 3.03 -30.59
C LYS A 13 -4.38 2.08 -30.62
N GLN A 14 -4.30 1.30 -31.70
CA GLN A 14 -3.12 0.57 -32.09
C GLN A 14 -2.04 1.63 -32.30
N GLN A 15 -1.09 1.68 -31.37
CA GLN A 15 0.13 2.47 -31.52
C GLN A 15 0.87 1.87 -32.71
N GLN A 16 0.84 2.56 -33.85
CA GLN A 16 1.75 2.26 -34.95
C GLN A 16 3.20 2.35 -34.43
N PRO A 17 4.12 1.50 -34.90
CA PRO A 17 5.52 1.61 -34.52
C PRO A 17 6.09 2.87 -35.19
N ASP A 18 6.38 3.89 -34.39
CA ASP A 18 7.13 5.06 -34.84
C ASP A 18 8.51 4.60 -35.36
N GLU A 19 8.87 5.00 -36.59
CA GLU A 19 10.06 4.56 -37.34
C GLU A 19 11.42 4.90 -36.69
N ASN A 20 11.42 5.49 -35.50
CA ASN A 20 12.62 5.64 -34.68
C ASN A 20 12.26 5.45 -33.20
N PRO A 21 12.56 4.29 -32.60
CA PRO A 21 12.19 4.02 -31.22
C PRO A 21 12.93 5.01 -30.31
N GLN A 22 12.18 5.76 -29.52
CA GLN A 22 12.76 6.67 -28.54
C GLN A 22 13.66 5.88 -27.57
N PRO A 23 14.83 6.43 -27.20
CA PRO A 23 15.82 5.72 -26.38
C PRO A 23 15.24 5.36 -25.02
N LYS A 24 15.29 4.07 -24.66
CA LYS A 24 14.87 3.58 -23.34
C LYS A 24 16.06 3.54 -22.40
N THR A 25 15.81 3.61 -21.11
CA THR A 25 16.90 3.54 -20.12
C THR A 25 17.54 2.16 -20.10
N SER A 26 16.76 1.11 -20.36
CA SER A 26 17.25 -0.26 -20.53
C SER A 26 18.25 -0.43 -21.67
N ASP A 27 18.23 0.45 -22.68
CA ASP A 27 19.12 0.35 -23.84
C ASP A 27 20.55 0.81 -23.49
N PHE A 28 20.66 1.72 -22.53
CA PHE A 28 21.95 2.29 -22.09
C PHE A 28 22.43 1.74 -20.75
N TYR A 29 21.52 1.29 -19.88
CA TYR A 29 21.82 0.89 -18.52
C TYR A 29 21.18 -0.44 -18.15
N ARG A 30 21.80 -1.14 -17.20
CA ARG A 30 21.21 -2.31 -16.57
C ARG A 30 20.10 -1.86 -15.62
N VAL A 31 18.86 -2.22 -15.97
CA VAL A 31 17.65 -1.86 -15.23
C VAL A 31 17.13 -3.08 -14.47
N GLY A 32 16.65 -2.88 -13.25
CA GLY A 32 16.01 -3.95 -12.48
C GLY A 32 14.68 -4.39 -13.08
N GLU A 33 14.38 -5.69 -13.01
CA GLU A 33 13.17 -6.31 -13.61
C GLU A 33 11.86 -5.64 -13.17
N ASN A 34 11.82 -5.16 -11.92
CA ASN A 34 10.64 -4.54 -11.32
C ASN A 34 10.55 -3.02 -11.53
N LEU A 35 11.31 -2.43 -12.47
CA LEU A 35 11.25 -1.00 -12.73
C LEU A 35 9.91 -0.61 -13.39
N PRO A 36 9.16 0.36 -12.85
CA PRO A 36 7.97 0.89 -13.49
C PRO A 36 8.26 1.37 -14.92
N LYS A 37 7.39 1.00 -15.88
CA LYS A 37 7.53 1.35 -17.31
C LYS A 37 7.77 2.85 -17.57
N ARG A 38 7.20 3.73 -16.73
CA ARG A 38 7.39 5.19 -16.82
C ARG A 38 8.85 5.63 -16.63
N PHE A 39 9.63 4.91 -15.83
CA PHE A 39 11.04 5.21 -15.61
C PHE A 39 11.92 4.58 -16.69
N ASN A 40 11.44 3.54 -17.37
CA ASN A 40 12.15 2.99 -18.52
C ASN A 40 12.02 3.87 -19.78
N ASN A 41 10.92 4.62 -19.89
CA ASN A 41 10.60 5.47 -21.04
C ASN A 41 10.53 6.94 -20.59
N PRO A 42 11.59 7.75 -20.77
CA PRO A 42 11.63 9.13 -20.28
C PRO A 42 10.53 10.03 -20.88
N ASP A 43 10.04 9.73 -22.08
CA ASP A 43 8.96 10.49 -22.73
C ASP A 43 7.60 10.35 -22.04
N TRP A 44 7.45 9.45 -21.08
CA TRP A 44 6.27 9.39 -20.23
C TRP A 44 6.11 10.68 -19.39
N PHE A 45 7.22 11.36 -19.10
CA PHE A 45 7.26 12.60 -18.34
C PHE A 45 6.97 13.80 -19.25
N LYS A 46 5.73 14.30 -19.18
CA LYS A 46 5.24 15.44 -19.98
C LYS A 46 5.18 16.73 -19.16
N GLY A 47 5.12 17.87 -19.84
CA GLY A 47 4.92 19.19 -19.21
C GLY A 47 6.19 19.99 -18.94
N TYR A 48 7.35 19.48 -19.35
CA TYR A 48 8.62 20.19 -19.33
C TYR A 48 8.72 21.16 -20.52
N SER A 49 9.65 22.12 -20.45
CA SER A 49 9.95 23.04 -21.56
C SER A 49 8.77 23.92 -21.97
N LYS A 50 8.06 24.49 -20.98
CA LYS A 50 7.01 25.47 -21.24
C LYS A 50 7.61 26.69 -21.95
N LYS A 51 7.14 26.98 -23.16
CA LYS A 51 7.57 28.14 -23.95
C LYS A 51 7.08 29.42 -23.28
N THR A 52 8.01 30.28 -22.89
CA THR A 52 7.75 31.63 -22.39
C THR A 52 8.38 32.65 -23.32
N HIS A 53 7.85 33.88 -23.32
CA HIS A 53 8.38 34.95 -24.13
C HIS A 53 9.79 35.32 -23.65
N VAL A 54 10.73 35.49 -24.58
CA VAL A 54 12.17 35.70 -24.28
C VAL A 54 12.40 36.90 -23.37
N LEU A 55 11.65 38.00 -23.55
CA LEU A 55 11.77 39.21 -22.73
C LEU A 55 11.13 39.08 -21.34
N TYR A 56 10.30 38.07 -21.11
CA TYR A 56 9.56 37.87 -19.86
C TYR A 56 9.99 36.55 -19.17
N GLN A 57 11.26 36.21 -19.29
CA GLN A 57 11.84 35.07 -18.58
C GLN A 57 12.18 35.45 -17.14
N THR A 58 11.82 34.57 -16.21
CA THR A 58 12.23 34.69 -14.80
C THR A 58 13.15 33.54 -14.45
N THR A 59 14.00 33.71 -13.44
CA THR A 59 14.91 32.66 -12.96
C THR A 59 14.17 31.39 -12.53
N ASN A 60 12.97 31.53 -11.98
CA ASN A 60 12.12 30.40 -11.59
C ASN A 60 11.68 29.54 -12.79
N GLN A 61 11.63 30.10 -14.00
CA GLN A 61 11.30 29.32 -15.21
C GLN A 61 12.42 28.34 -15.59
N MET A 62 13.63 28.48 -15.04
CA MET A 62 14.70 27.49 -15.20
C MET A 62 14.28 26.13 -14.63
N TYR A 63 13.54 26.11 -13.52
CA TYR A 63 13.03 24.89 -12.92
C TYR A 63 11.95 24.26 -13.81
N GLY A 64 12.10 22.97 -14.13
CA GLY A 64 11.18 22.26 -15.03
C GLY A 64 11.30 22.65 -16.51
N SER A 65 12.26 23.49 -16.88
CA SER A 65 12.49 23.87 -18.29
C SER A 65 13.03 22.72 -19.16
N LYS A 66 13.76 21.76 -18.57
CA LYS A 66 14.38 20.65 -19.30
C LYS A 66 13.63 19.35 -19.04
N LYS A 67 13.35 18.60 -20.11
CA LYS A 67 12.76 17.25 -20.00
C LYS A 67 13.78 16.27 -19.42
N PRO A 68 13.34 15.28 -18.63
CA PRO A 68 14.26 14.29 -18.11
C PRO A 68 14.78 13.36 -19.23
N THR A 69 16.01 12.90 -19.06
CA THR A 69 16.74 12.07 -20.02
C THR A 69 16.99 10.67 -19.50
N VAL A 70 17.46 9.76 -20.36
CA VAL A 70 17.77 8.37 -19.98
C VAL A 70 18.84 8.27 -18.88
N HIS A 71 19.71 9.27 -18.77
CA HIS A 71 20.80 9.31 -17.79
C HIS A 71 20.36 9.82 -16.42
N GLU A 72 19.19 10.47 -16.33
CA GLU A 72 18.62 10.97 -15.08
C GLU A 72 17.59 9.99 -14.49
N MET A 73 17.10 9.05 -15.29
CA MET A 73 16.13 8.06 -14.86
C MET A 73 16.75 7.03 -13.91
N PRO A 74 16.00 6.58 -12.88
CA PRO A 74 16.49 5.57 -11.95
C PRO A 74 16.56 4.18 -12.60
N THR A 75 17.62 3.44 -12.31
CA THR A 75 17.80 2.04 -12.75
C THR A 75 17.00 1.04 -11.90
N GLY A 76 16.56 1.43 -10.71
CA GLY A 76 15.72 0.64 -9.82
C GLY A 76 14.77 1.54 -9.01
N PHE A 77 13.57 1.03 -8.71
CA PHE A 77 12.58 1.76 -7.92
C PHE A 77 11.95 0.86 -6.85
N TYR A 78 12.27 1.16 -5.59
CA TYR A 78 11.78 0.41 -4.42
C TYR A 78 10.68 1.20 -3.70
N GLY A 79 9.55 1.38 -4.38
CA GLY A 79 8.38 2.05 -3.79
C GLY A 79 7.74 1.22 -2.68
N ARG A 80 7.33 1.87 -1.58
CA ARG A 80 6.58 1.22 -0.50
C ARG A 80 5.14 0.94 -0.95
N LYS A 81 4.72 -0.33 -0.86
CA LYS A 81 3.34 -0.75 -1.14
C LYS A 81 2.47 -0.53 0.10
N CYS A 82 1.72 0.58 0.14
CA CYS A 82 0.84 0.89 1.27
C CYS A 82 -0.61 0.38 1.10
N LYS A 83 -0.86 -0.64 0.24
CA LYS A 83 -2.21 -1.13 -0.07
C LYS A 83 -2.95 -1.66 1.16
N PHE A 84 -2.25 -2.39 2.03
CA PHE A 84 -2.83 -2.93 3.25
C PHE A 84 -3.19 -1.82 4.25
N SER A 85 -2.22 -0.97 4.57
CA SER A 85 -2.43 0.14 5.51
C SER A 85 -3.47 1.13 5.00
N SER A 86 -3.50 1.43 3.70
CA SER A 86 -4.51 2.32 3.12
C SER A 86 -5.90 1.72 3.17
N HIS A 87 -6.04 0.40 2.97
CA HIS A 87 -7.31 -0.29 3.15
C HIS A 87 -7.80 -0.19 4.60
N ARG A 88 -6.92 -0.41 5.59
CA ARG A 88 -7.27 -0.34 7.02
C ARG A 88 -7.44 1.09 7.54
N LEU A 89 -6.81 2.09 6.91
CA LEU A 89 -7.00 3.49 7.27
C LEU A 89 -8.42 3.98 6.96
N LYS A 90 -9.06 3.43 5.91
CA LYS A 90 -10.44 3.80 5.53
C LYS A 90 -11.47 3.43 6.59
N THR A 91 -11.23 2.39 7.38
CA THR A 91 -12.17 1.91 8.41
C THR A 91 -12.11 2.72 9.70
N GLY A 92 -11.16 3.65 9.84
CA GLY A 92 -11.02 4.49 11.02
C GLY A 92 -10.48 3.75 12.25
N MET A 93 -10.72 4.34 13.43
CA MET A 93 -10.21 3.84 14.70
C MET A 93 -10.98 2.61 15.17
N PHE A 94 -10.25 1.55 15.55
CA PHE A 94 -10.84 0.33 16.10
C PHE A 94 -11.60 0.63 17.40
N ARG A 95 -12.77 0.01 17.57
CA ARG A 95 -13.55 0.01 18.81
C ARG A 95 -13.86 -1.43 19.19
N ASP A 96 -13.68 -1.76 20.46
CA ASP A 96 -14.10 -3.05 20.99
C ASP A 96 -15.51 -2.93 21.56
N ASN A 97 -16.44 -3.72 21.02
CA ASN A 97 -17.84 -3.78 21.44
C ASN A 97 -18.20 -5.19 21.97
N ARG A 98 -17.21 -6.01 22.33
CA ARG A 98 -17.43 -7.40 22.79
C ARG A 98 -17.68 -7.43 24.30
N PHE A 99 -18.53 -8.36 24.73
CA PHE A 99 -18.74 -8.66 26.15
C PHE A 99 -17.72 -9.70 26.63
N ASN A 100 -17.21 -9.55 27.86
CA ASN A 100 -16.33 -10.56 28.44
C ASN A 100 -17.16 -11.82 28.78
N THR A 101 -16.90 -12.90 28.07
CA THR A 101 -17.57 -14.20 28.24
C THR A 101 -16.59 -15.28 28.70
N GLU A 102 -15.37 -14.89 29.08
CA GLU A 102 -14.38 -15.84 29.53
C GLU A 102 -14.83 -16.48 30.85
N LEU A 103 -14.86 -17.83 30.88
CA LEU A 103 -15.07 -18.58 32.10
C LEU A 103 -13.83 -18.46 32.99
N GLU A 104 -14.06 -18.39 34.29
CA GLU A 104 -13.03 -18.29 35.30
C GLU A 104 -12.11 -19.53 35.23
N ARG A 105 -10.79 -19.31 35.22
CA ARG A 105 -9.76 -20.35 35.04
C ARG A 105 -8.97 -20.61 36.32
N SER A 106 -9.57 -20.49 37.51
CA SER A 106 -8.82 -20.87 38.70
C SER A 106 -8.45 -22.34 38.64
N PRO A 107 -7.29 -22.72 39.22
CA PRO A 107 -6.92 -24.13 39.35
C PRO A 107 -7.94 -24.99 40.13
N ILE A 108 -8.87 -24.35 40.86
CA ILE A 108 -9.90 -25.00 41.68
C ILE A 108 -11.26 -25.05 40.92
N THR A 109 -11.37 -24.36 39.79
CA THR A 109 -12.60 -24.26 39.00
C THR A 109 -12.74 -25.45 38.07
N GLY A 110 -13.34 -26.53 38.59
CA GLY A 110 -13.76 -27.70 37.83
C GLY A 110 -15.26 -27.65 37.47
N PRO A 111 -15.81 -28.63 36.74
CA PRO A 111 -17.25 -28.69 36.42
C PRO A 111 -18.16 -28.74 37.68
N GLU A 112 -17.61 -29.09 38.84
CA GLU A 112 -18.30 -29.15 40.14
C GLU A 112 -18.08 -27.89 40.99
N SER A 113 -17.34 -26.88 40.53
CA SER A 113 -17.10 -25.67 41.30
C SER A 113 -18.23 -24.67 41.09
N ILE A 114 -18.90 -24.29 42.19
CA ILE A 114 -19.81 -23.16 42.22
C ILE A 114 -19.04 -21.88 41.85
N ASN A 115 -19.45 -21.21 40.76
CA ASN A 115 -18.95 -19.88 40.43
C ASN A 115 -19.46 -18.90 41.50
N VAL A 116 -18.73 -18.79 42.62
CA VAL A 116 -19.08 -17.83 43.66
C VAL A 116 -18.84 -16.45 43.09
N VAL A 117 -19.93 -15.71 42.86
CA VAL A 117 -19.90 -14.27 42.62
C VAL A 117 -19.23 -13.63 43.83
N GLN A 118 -17.91 -13.46 43.73
CA GLN A 118 -17.04 -12.69 44.62
C GLN A 118 -17.34 -12.78 46.12
N ASP A 119 -16.78 -13.77 46.80
CA ASP A 119 -16.51 -13.62 48.23
C ASP A 119 -15.27 -12.72 48.39
N ARG A 120 -15.49 -11.40 48.51
CA ARG A 120 -14.45 -10.35 48.58
C ARG A 120 -13.58 -10.39 49.85
N ILE A 121 -13.67 -11.44 50.68
CA ILE A 121 -13.21 -11.34 52.07
C ILE A 121 -12.20 -12.43 52.49
N ASN A 122 -12.01 -13.54 51.78
CA ASN A 122 -11.11 -14.59 52.29
C ASN A 122 -10.06 -15.08 51.29
N PHE A 123 -8.91 -14.39 51.28
CA PHE A 123 -7.67 -14.93 50.74
C PHE A 123 -6.95 -15.75 51.81
N HIS A 124 -7.32 -17.02 52.00
CA HIS A 124 -6.50 -17.93 52.79
C HIS A 124 -5.91 -19.03 51.91
N ARG A 125 -4.62 -18.81 51.62
CA ARG A 125 -3.70 -19.74 50.97
C ARG A 125 -3.32 -20.83 51.97
N SER A 126 -3.90 -22.01 51.85
CA SER A 126 -3.32 -23.24 52.41
C SER A 126 -3.08 -24.24 51.29
N ILE A 127 -1.94 -24.09 50.64
CA ILE A 127 -1.32 -25.17 49.87
C ILE A 127 -0.99 -26.31 50.84
N ILE A 128 -1.54 -27.48 50.54
CA ILE A 128 -1.33 -28.75 51.23
C ILE A 128 0.15 -29.10 51.19
N ASN A 129 0.80 -29.17 52.35
CA ASN A 129 2.05 -29.92 52.52
C ASN A 129 1.68 -31.41 52.56
N GLN A 130 1.82 -32.09 51.42
CA GLN A 130 1.99 -33.54 51.39
C GLN A 130 3.19 -33.87 50.52
N LYS A 131 4.36 -33.96 51.17
CA LYS A 131 5.49 -34.75 50.72
C LYS A 131 6.12 -35.40 51.95
N ASP A 132 6.52 -36.65 51.73
CA ASP A 132 7.36 -37.51 52.57
C ASP A 132 6.65 -38.34 53.64
N GLN A 133 6.19 -39.54 53.22
CA GLN A 133 6.69 -40.85 53.69
C GLN A 133 6.24 -41.97 52.75
#